data_AF-A0A1E4TP02-F1
#
_entry.id   AF-A0A1E4TP02-F1
#
_cell.length_a   1.000
_cell.length_b   1.000
_cell.length_c   1.000
_cell.angle_alpha   90.00
_cell.angle_beta   90.00
_cell.angle_gamma   90.00
#
_symmetry.space_group_name_H-M   'P 1'
#
loop_
_entity.id
_entity.type
_entity.pdbx_description
1 polymer ?
#
loop_
_entity_poly.entity_id
_entity_poly.type
_entity_poly.pdbx_seq_one_letter_code
_entity_poly.pdbx_strand_id
1 'polypeptide(L)'
;MSNNKNLFALLGNDVEDDTIVLSTPKEVVKKTTSSKKSDVPPPSANKARANKNRPKPTGNEAALRSKNDNAGKEPPAPKPHSSKPKTDRRPKTLKHDTEKKVKQGWGDDNKEFDAEKAAEEDVEQELAAEDEAEEPAKPAAKSFEDYFAEMKLKQDSLASKQIRAPNAGDQDKWEEAEAFVKPTEVFVEGTAGKKLKSKNKKEKNILEFDAVFADEVERPAPRPSRGGRGSSSRGRGGSSRGAPRGRGAPRGAPRGASRPSKPVVIDDANFPTLS
;
A
#
# COMPACT_ATOMS: atom_id res chain seq x y z
N MET A 1 41.91 61.14 3.27
CA MET A 1 42.29 60.12 4.27
C MET A 1 41.58 60.47 5.57
N SER A 2 40.32 60.07 5.72
CA SER A 2 39.52 60.37 6.91
C SER A 2 40.04 59.53 8.07
N ASN A 3 40.68 60.18 9.03
CA ASN A 3 41.05 59.59 10.31
C ASN A 3 39.78 59.28 11.11
N ASN A 4 39.19 58.09 10.91
CA ASN A 4 38.22 57.50 11.82
C ASN A 4 38.94 57.02 13.09
N LYS A 5 39.58 57.95 13.79
CA LYS A 5 40.02 57.77 15.17
C LYS A 5 38.93 58.40 16.00
N ASN A 6 38.22 57.60 16.81
CA ASN A 6 37.31 58.11 17.81
C ASN A 6 38.06 59.17 18.63
N LEU A 7 37.71 60.45 18.48
CA LEU A 7 38.33 61.55 19.23
C LEU A 7 38.13 61.37 20.75
N PHE A 8 37.09 60.62 21.12
CA PHE A 8 36.79 60.21 22.49
C PHE A 8 37.72 59.10 23.02
N ALA A 9 38.49 58.41 22.17
CA ALA A 9 39.53 57.48 22.63
C ALA A 9 40.80 58.20 23.13
N LEU A 10 40.99 59.48 22.78
CA LEU A 10 42.06 60.33 23.32
C LEU A 10 41.70 60.90 24.71
N LEU A 11 40.40 60.93 25.03
CA LEU A 11 39.91 61.32 26.36
C LEU A 11 39.80 60.04 27.20
N GLY A 12 40.96 59.49 27.57
CA GLY A 12 41.15 58.23 28.27
C GLY A 12 40.27 58.02 29.50
N ASN A 13 39.05 57.56 29.27
CA ASN A 13 38.15 56.94 30.23
C ASN A 13 37.63 55.64 29.61
N ASP A 14 38.55 54.79 29.14
CA ASP A 14 38.29 53.36 29.07
C ASP A 14 38.22 52.88 30.52
N VAL A 15 37.21 52.09 30.86
CA VAL A 15 36.79 51.85 32.26
C VAL A 15 37.92 51.15 33.05
N GLU A 16 38.70 51.93 33.79
CA GLU A 16 39.66 51.48 34.81
C GLU A 16 38.99 51.21 36.16
N ASP A 17 37.71 50.83 36.18
CA ASP A 17 37.10 50.30 37.39
C ASP A 17 37.55 48.84 37.56
N ASP A 18 38.81 48.67 37.97
CA ASP A 18 39.30 47.40 38.49
C ASP A 18 38.29 46.93 39.55
N THR A 19 37.62 45.81 39.28
CA THR A 19 36.74 45.19 40.28
C THR A 19 37.60 44.84 41.49
N ILE A 20 37.61 45.73 42.47
CA ILE A 20 38.31 45.55 43.73
C ILE A 20 37.81 44.22 44.29
N VAL A 21 38.72 43.25 44.43
CA VAL A 21 38.40 41.94 45.01
C VAL A 21 38.17 42.18 46.50
N LEU A 22 36.98 42.66 46.84
CA LEU A 22 36.50 42.75 48.20
C LEU A 22 36.39 41.31 48.70
N SER A 23 37.30 40.95 49.61
CA SER A 23 37.22 39.67 50.32
C SER A 23 35.83 39.56 50.96
N THR A 24 35.28 38.35 51.00
CA THR A 24 34.00 38.09 51.68
C THR A 24 34.03 38.71 53.08
N PRO A 25 32.94 39.36 53.52
CA PRO A 25 32.91 40.02 54.82
C PRO A 25 33.24 39.03 55.93
N LYS A 26 33.89 39.51 57.00
CA LYS A 26 34.20 38.70 58.17
C LYS A 26 32.92 38.11 58.76
N GLU A 27 32.96 36.84 59.16
CA GLU A 27 31.81 36.16 59.75
C GLU A 27 31.50 36.73 61.14
N VAL A 28 30.32 37.33 61.29
CA VAL A 28 29.82 37.82 62.58
C VAL A 28 28.57 37.03 62.96
N VAL A 29 28.68 36.17 63.97
CA VAL A 29 27.59 35.31 64.45
C VAL A 29 26.80 36.01 65.56
N LYS A 30 25.49 36.17 65.35
CA LYS A 30 24.59 36.73 66.36
C LYS A 30 24.40 35.77 67.53
N LYS A 31 24.78 36.20 68.74
CA LYS A 31 24.51 35.44 69.98
C LYS A 31 23.02 35.42 70.26
N THR A 32 22.48 34.25 70.61
CA THR A 32 21.08 34.10 71.03
C THR A 32 21.00 34.06 72.56
N THR A 33 19.97 34.68 73.13
CA THR A 33 19.69 34.63 74.58
C THR A 33 18.82 33.42 74.95
N SER A 34 18.57 32.52 73.98
CA SER A 34 17.72 31.35 74.18
C SER A 34 18.41 30.34 75.10
N SER A 35 17.70 29.91 76.14
CA SER A 35 18.14 28.84 77.03
C SER A 35 17.99 27.43 76.43
N LYS A 36 17.37 27.30 75.25
CA LYS A 36 17.03 26.01 74.65
C LYS A 36 18.27 25.40 73.98
N LYS A 37 18.55 24.15 74.30
CA LYS A 37 19.70 23.38 73.79
C LYS A 37 19.30 22.21 72.87
N SER A 38 18.01 21.87 72.83
CA SER A 38 17.45 20.83 71.98
C SER A 38 17.18 21.36 70.57
N ASP A 39 17.62 20.62 69.55
CA ASP A 39 17.25 20.87 68.15
C ASP A 39 15.88 20.26 67.85
N VAL A 40 14.86 20.77 68.53
CA VAL A 40 13.46 20.36 68.37
C VAL A 40 12.66 21.60 67.99
N PRO A 41 11.82 21.52 66.94
CA PRO A 41 11.00 22.66 66.56
C PRO A 41 10.08 23.06 67.73
N PRO A 42 9.77 24.36 67.89
CA PRO A 42 8.92 24.82 68.98
C PRO A 42 7.52 24.19 68.87
N PRO A 43 6.75 24.10 69.96
CA PRO A 43 5.40 23.51 69.95
C PRO A 43 4.42 24.25 69.01
N SER A 44 4.73 25.51 68.66
CA SER A 44 3.96 26.29 67.69
C SER A 44 4.11 25.78 66.24
N ALA A 45 5.17 25.02 65.92
CA ALA A 45 5.43 24.44 64.61
C ALA A 45 4.57 23.18 64.33
N ASN A 46 3.27 23.27 64.60
CA ASN A 46 2.32 22.18 64.42
C ASN A 46 1.75 22.17 62.98
N LYS A 47 1.93 21.06 62.25
CA LYS A 47 1.42 20.88 60.88
C LYS A 47 -0.11 20.91 60.78
N ALA A 48 -0.83 20.57 61.86
CA ALA A 48 -2.29 20.66 61.92
C ALA A 48 -2.81 22.10 61.84
N ARG A 49 -1.97 23.09 62.19
CA ARG A 49 -2.31 24.52 62.09
C ARG A 49 -2.15 25.09 60.67
N ALA A 50 -1.69 24.29 59.71
CA ALA A 50 -1.50 24.75 58.34
C ALA A 50 -2.85 25.10 57.67
N ASN A 51 -2.93 26.30 57.07
CA ASN A 51 -4.08 26.70 56.28
C ASN A 51 -4.15 25.87 54.99
N LYS A 52 -5.16 24.99 54.89
CA LYS A 52 -5.39 24.10 53.74
C LYS A 52 -5.56 24.87 52.42
N ASN A 53 -6.20 26.04 52.50
CA ASN A 53 -6.51 26.90 51.36
C ASN A 53 -5.72 28.21 51.40
N ARG A 54 -4.45 28.17 51.85
CA ARG A 54 -3.56 29.32 51.76
C ARG A 54 -3.54 29.84 50.31
N PRO A 55 -3.60 31.17 50.07
CA PRO A 55 -3.48 31.72 48.73
C PRO A 55 -2.21 31.22 48.05
N LYS A 56 -2.39 30.66 46.85
CA LYS A 56 -1.31 30.18 45.99
C LYS A 56 -1.31 31.02 44.72
N PRO A 57 -0.12 31.33 44.16
CA PRO A 57 -0.07 31.93 42.83
C PRO A 57 -0.77 31.00 41.84
N THR A 58 -1.42 31.58 40.83
CA THR A 58 -2.11 30.87 39.74
C THR A 58 -1.56 31.29 38.37
N GLY A 59 -1.94 30.57 37.31
CA GLY A 59 -1.56 30.92 35.93
C GLY A 59 -0.05 30.97 35.69
N ASN A 60 0.40 32.00 34.98
CA ASN A 60 1.81 32.16 34.60
C ASN A 60 2.72 32.40 35.80
N GLU A 61 2.26 33.16 36.81
CA GLU A 61 3.04 33.38 38.04
C GLU A 61 3.26 32.06 38.78
N ALA A 62 2.26 31.18 38.81
CA ALA A 62 2.42 29.85 39.41
C ALA A 62 3.45 29.00 38.66
N ALA A 63 3.44 29.04 37.34
CA ALA A 63 4.35 28.25 36.51
C ALA A 63 5.81 28.62 36.80
N LEU A 64 6.13 29.91 36.84
CA LEU A 64 7.48 30.42 37.11
C LEU A 64 7.91 30.21 38.57
N ARG A 65 6.98 30.27 39.52
CA ARG A 65 7.26 30.06 40.95
C ARG A 65 7.30 28.58 41.35
N SER A 66 6.71 27.69 40.56
CA SER A 66 6.72 26.25 40.85
C SER A 66 8.13 25.69 40.68
N LYS A 67 8.57 24.89 41.65
CA LYS A 67 9.86 24.20 41.60
C LYS A 67 9.59 22.81 41.03
N ASN A 68 10.24 22.47 39.92
CA ASN A 68 10.10 21.18 39.27
C ASN A 68 11.41 20.40 39.36
N ASP A 69 11.42 19.32 40.14
CA ASP A 69 12.62 18.50 40.34
C ASP A 69 12.68 17.27 39.41
N ASN A 70 12.13 17.36 38.19
CA ASN A 70 12.15 16.24 37.24
C ASN A 70 13.57 15.80 36.86
N ALA A 71 14.53 16.73 36.85
CA ALA A 71 15.92 16.42 36.50
C ALA A 71 16.61 15.47 37.50
N GLY A 72 16.19 15.48 38.77
CA GLY A 72 16.74 14.61 39.82
C GLY A 72 15.98 13.29 40.01
N LYS A 73 14.95 13.02 39.20
CA LYS A 73 14.10 11.83 39.33
C LYS A 73 14.49 10.80 38.28
N GLU A 74 14.65 9.56 38.72
CA GLU A 74 14.93 8.46 37.79
C GLU A 74 13.77 8.25 36.82
N PRO A 75 14.05 8.00 35.53
CA PRO A 75 13.01 7.66 34.58
C PRO A 75 12.39 6.30 34.93
N PRO A 76 11.07 6.12 34.74
CA PRO A 76 10.45 4.83 34.96
C PRO A 76 11.00 3.79 33.97
N ALA A 77 11.20 2.56 34.44
CA ALA A 77 11.66 1.47 33.58
C ALA A 77 10.61 1.15 32.49
N PRO A 78 10.99 1.11 31.20
CA PRO A 78 10.07 0.71 30.15
C PRO A 78 9.77 -0.79 30.27
N LYS A 79 8.48 -1.15 30.33
CA LYS A 79 8.07 -2.55 30.29
C LYS A 79 7.93 -2.99 28.83
N PRO A 80 8.59 -4.08 28.39
CA PRO A 80 8.38 -4.60 27.04
C PRO A 80 6.96 -5.14 26.90
N HIS A 81 6.17 -4.55 26.01
CA HIS A 81 4.87 -5.08 25.65
C HIS A 81 5.03 -6.07 24.48
N SER A 82 5.17 -7.36 24.76
CA SER A 82 5.10 -8.38 23.71
C SER A 82 3.64 -8.65 23.35
N SER A 83 3.15 -8.04 22.28
CA SER A 83 1.80 -8.30 21.75
C SER A 83 1.73 -9.52 20.81
N LYS A 84 2.66 -10.48 20.91
CA LYS A 84 2.55 -11.75 20.17
C LYS A 84 1.61 -12.66 20.97
N PRO A 85 0.37 -12.87 20.52
CA PRO A 85 -0.55 -13.70 21.28
C PRO A 85 -0.07 -15.15 21.19
N LYS A 86 0.16 -15.78 22.35
CA LYS A 86 0.40 -17.24 22.45
C LYS A 86 -0.79 -18.09 21.94
N THR A 87 -1.83 -17.44 21.42
CA THR A 87 -3.10 -18.00 20.98
C THR A 87 -3.30 -17.83 19.48
N ASP A 88 -2.25 -17.58 18.70
CA ASP A 88 -2.37 -17.38 17.24
C ASP A 88 -2.91 -18.62 16.52
N ARG A 89 -2.49 -19.81 16.95
CA ARG A 89 -3.04 -21.09 16.47
C ARG A 89 -4.45 -21.42 16.97
N ARG A 90 -5.02 -20.59 17.86
CA ARG A 90 -6.36 -20.82 18.41
C ARG A 90 -7.35 -19.93 17.65
N PRO A 91 -8.34 -20.51 16.95
CA PRO A 91 -9.31 -19.71 16.22
C PRO A 91 -10.09 -18.83 17.20
N LYS A 92 -10.17 -17.53 16.91
CA LYS A 92 -10.92 -16.56 17.74
C LYS A 92 -12.41 -16.57 17.43
N THR A 93 -12.79 -17.17 16.32
CA THR A 93 -14.13 -17.05 15.73
C THR A 93 -15.16 -17.96 16.39
N LEU A 94 -14.77 -18.87 17.30
CA LEU A 94 -15.67 -19.86 17.95
C LEU A 94 -16.55 -20.65 16.96
N LYS A 95 -16.21 -20.56 15.68
CA LYS A 95 -16.87 -21.23 14.55
C LYS A 95 -15.91 -22.28 14.09
N HIS A 96 -16.40 -23.51 14.06
CA HIS A 96 -15.70 -24.67 13.54
C HIS A 96 -16.55 -25.23 12.41
N ASP A 97 -15.91 -25.59 11.30
CA ASP A 97 -16.59 -26.28 10.24
C ASP A 97 -16.87 -27.72 10.66
N THR A 98 -17.96 -28.29 10.16
CA THR A 98 -18.33 -29.68 10.42
C THR A 98 -17.76 -30.59 9.34
N GLU A 99 -17.43 -31.83 9.69
CA GLU A 99 -16.88 -32.82 8.76
C GLU A 99 -17.77 -33.02 7.54
N LYS A 100 -19.10 -33.06 7.73
CA LYS A 100 -20.06 -33.12 6.61
C LYS A 100 -19.86 -31.95 5.64
N LYS A 101 -19.72 -30.72 6.13
CA LYS A 101 -19.57 -29.54 5.26
C LYS A 101 -18.24 -29.59 4.50
N VAL A 102 -17.17 -30.03 5.17
CA VAL A 102 -15.86 -30.22 4.52
C VAL A 102 -15.95 -31.29 3.44
N LYS A 103 -16.52 -32.46 3.76
CA LYS A 103 -16.66 -33.59 2.84
C LYS A 103 -17.54 -33.29 1.62
N GLN A 104 -18.59 -32.50 1.78
CA GLN A 104 -19.42 -32.07 0.65
C GLN A 104 -18.71 -31.06 -0.25
N GLY A 105 -17.83 -30.23 0.29
CA GLY A 105 -17.10 -29.22 -0.48
C GLY A 105 -15.84 -29.75 -1.16
N TRP A 106 -15.20 -30.77 -0.57
CA TRP A 106 -13.88 -31.26 -0.99
C TRP A 106 -13.82 -32.76 -1.32
N GLY A 107 -14.94 -33.48 -1.21
CA GLY A 107 -14.96 -34.94 -1.34
C GLY A 107 -14.77 -35.67 -0.02
N ASP A 108 -15.07 -36.97 -0.02
CA ASP A 108 -14.89 -37.87 1.10
C ASP A 108 -14.17 -39.11 0.60
N ASP A 109 -13.08 -39.49 1.27
CA ASP A 109 -12.24 -40.64 0.92
C ASP A 109 -13.06 -41.94 0.73
N ASN A 110 -14.22 -42.07 1.38
CA ASN A 110 -15.11 -43.23 1.25
C ASN A 110 -15.83 -43.31 -0.11
N LYS A 111 -15.85 -42.22 -0.89
CA LYS A 111 -16.54 -42.12 -2.18
C LYS A 111 -15.58 -41.95 -3.36
N GLU A 112 -14.28 -42.10 -3.12
CA GLU A 112 -13.25 -41.92 -4.16
C GLU A 112 -13.50 -42.83 -5.37
N PHE A 113 -13.88 -44.08 -5.15
CA PHE A 113 -14.17 -45.02 -6.25
C PHE A 113 -15.32 -44.58 -7.16
N ASP A 114 -16.36 -43.98 -6.60
CA ASP A 114 -17.48 -43.44 -7.39
C ASP A 114 -17.05 -42.19 -8.16
N ALA A 115 -16.18 -41.37 -7.56
CA ALA A 115 -15.61 -40.19 -8.20
C ALA A 115 -14.63 -40.56 -9.33
N GLU A 116 -13.81 -41.60 -9.15
CA GLU A 116 -12.90 -42.13 -10.17
C GLU A 116 -13.68 -42.64 -11.39
N LYS A 117 -14.76 -43.40 -11.18
CA LYS A 117 -15.62 -43.87 -12.27
C LYS A 117 -16.30 -42.73 -13.01
N ALA A 118 -16.88 -41.78 -12.28
CA ALA A 118 -17.53 -40.63 -12.91
C ALA A 118 -16.52 -39.80 -13.70
N ALA A 119 -15.30 -39.64 -13.19
CA ALA A 119 -14.23 -38.95 -13.92
C ALA A 119 -13.76 -39.73 -15.16
N GLU A 120 -13.69 -41.07 -15.10
CA GLU A 120 -13.39 -41.92 -16.26
C GLU A 120 -14.49 -41.82 -17.33
N GLU A 121 -15.76 -41.85 -16.91
CA GLU A 121 -16.91 -41.62 -17.79
C GLU A 121 -16.89 -40.21 -18.42
N ASP A 122 -16.54 -39.18 -17.65
CA ASP A 122 -16.39 -37.82 -18.15
C ASP A 122 -15.25 -37.73 -19.19
N VAL A 123 -14.11 -38.40 -18.96
CA VAL A 123 -13.00 -38.46 -19.93
C VAL A 123 -13.41 -39.20 -21.20
N GLU A 124 -14.13 -40.32 -21.09
CA GLU A 124 -14.66 -41.04 -22.25
C GLU A 124 -15.66 -40.19 -23.03
N GLN A 125 -16.52 -39.42 -22.34
CA GLN A 125 -17.44 -38.49 -22.98
C GLN A 125 -16.71 -37.32 -23.64
N GLU A 126 -15.67 -36.78 -23.02
CA GLU A 126 -14.84 -35.72 -23.63
C GLU A 126 -14.09 -36.24 -24.85
N LEU A 127 -13.52 -37.45 -24.81
CA LEU A 127 -12.87 -38.09 -25.97
C LEU A 127 -13.87 -38.36 -27.09
N ALA A 128 -15.06 -38.88 -26.79
CA ALA A 128 -16.10 -39.11 -27.79
C ALA A 128 -16.60 -37.79 -28.39
N ALA A 129 -16.74 -36.72 -27.59
CA ALA A 129 -17.09 -35.39 -28.06
C ALA A 129 -15.97 -34.72 -28.88
N GLU A 130 -14.71 -35.03 -28.59
CA GLU A 130 -13.54 -34.56 -29.36
C GLU A 130 -13.37 -35.34 -30.67
N ASP A 131 -13.61 -36.65 -30.69
CA ASP A 131 -13.70 -37.49 -31.90
C ASP A 131 -14.88 -37.05 -32.79
N GLU A 132 -16.04 -36.73 -32.21
CA GLU A 132 -17.20 -36.20 -32.95
C GLU A 132 -16.97 -34.75 -33.43
N ALA A 133 -16.12 -33.97 -32.75
CA ALA A 133 -15.69 -32.65 -33.22
C ALA A 133 -14.60 -32.72 -34.31
N GLU A 134 -13.85 -33.82 -34.43
CA GLU A 134 -12.93 -34.10 -35.56
C GLU A 134 -13.60 -34.79 -36.76
N GLU A 135 -14.86 -35.23 -36.64
CA GLU A 135 -15.57 -35.89 -37.73
C GLU A 135 -16.85 -35.15 -38.20
N PRO A 136 -16.73 -34.14 -39.08
CA PRO A 136 -17.49 -34.22 -40.30
C PRO A 136 -16.77 -35.22 -41.20
N ALA A 137 -17.41 -36.35 -41.48
CA ALA A 137 -17.02 -37.29 -42.52
C ALA A 137 -16.53 -36.49 -43.75
N LYS A 138 -15.21 -36.44 -43.96
CA LYS A 138 -14.64 -35.85 -45.16
C LYS A 138 -15.24 -36.66 -46.31
N PRO A 139 -16.03 -36.06 -47.22
CA PRO A 139 -16.49 -36.81 -48.39
C PRO A 139 -15.23 -37.37 -49.06
N ALA A 140 -15.25 -38.67 -49.36
CA ALA A 140 -14.11 -39.45 -49.87
C ALA A 140 -13.12 -38.54 -50.60
N ALA A 141 -11.97 -38.30 -49.96
CA ALA A 141 -10.98 -37.37 -50.48
C ALA A 141 -10.61 -37.83 -51.88
N LYS A 142 -11.07 -37.09 -52.90
CA LYS A 142 -10.60 -37.25 -54.27
C LYS A 142 -9.08 -37.21 -54.19
N SER A 143 -8.41 -38.17 -54.83
CA SER A 143 -6.96 -38.13 -54.85
C SER A 143 -6.51 -36.77 -55.41
N PHE A 144 -5.35 -36.30 -54.99
CA PHE A 144 -4.81 -35.03 -55.49
C PHE A 144 -4.82 -35.00 -57.02
N GLU A 145 -4.53 -36.13 -57.65
CA GLU A 145 -4.59 -36.34 -59.10
C GLU A 145 -6.00 -36.17 -59.68
N ASP A 146 -7.01 -36.76 -59.05
CA ASP A 146 -8.42 -36.61 -59.46
C ASP A 146 -8.88 -35.14 -59.37
N TYR A 147 -8.42 -34.41 -58.35
CA TYR A 147 -8.70 -32.97 -58.23
C TYR A 147 -8.07 -32.17 -59.38
N PHE A 148 -6.82 -32.45 -59.78
CA PHE A 148 -6.24 -31.79 -60.95
C PHE A 148 -6.92 -32.19 -62.26
N ALA A 149 -7.35 -33.44 -62.39
CA ALA A 149 -8.11 -33.89 -63.54
C ALA A 149 -9.44 -33.13 -63.65
N GLU A 150 -10.17 -32.97 -62.54
CA GLU A 150 -11.40 -32.16 -62.52
C GLU A 150 -11.15 -30.68 -62.81
N MET A 151 -10.07 -30.11 -62.27
CA MET A 151 -9.71 -28.71 -62.53
C MET A 151 -9.35 -28.49 -64.00
N LYS A 152 -8.61 -29.43 -64.62
CA LYS A 152 -8.33 -29.41 -66.06
C LYS A 152 -9.59 -29.56 -66.89
N LEU A 153 -10.46 -30.53 -66.59
CA LEU A 153 -11.73 -30.70 -67.30
C LEU A 153 -12.63 -29.45 -67.18
N LYS A 154 -12.68 -28.80 -66.01
CA LYS A 154 -13.38 -27.52 -65.82
C LYS A 154 -12.75 -26.41 -66.65
N GLN A 155 -11.42 -26.31 -66.67
CA GLN A 155 -10.70 -25.33 -67.48
C GLN A 155 -10.93 -25.55 -68.99
N ASP A 156 -10.86 -26.79 -69.47
CA ASP A 156 -11.10 -27.16 -70.86
C ASP A 156 -12.56 -26.91 -71.26
N SER A 157 -13.51 -27.14 -70.35
CA SER A 157 -14.93 -26.83 -70.55
C SER A 157 -15.23 -25.31 -70.59
N LEU A 158 -14.38 -24.50 -69.93
CA LEU A 158 -14.45 -23.04 -70.00
C LEU A 158 -13.78 -22.53 -71.28
N ALA A 159 -12.70 -23.18 -71.74
CA ALA A 159 -12.00 -22.85 -72.98
C ALA A 159 -12.81 -23.21 -74.24
N SER A 160 -13.65 -24.24 -74.18
CA SER A 160 -14.50 -24.66 -75.30
C SER A 160 -15.75 -23.78 -75.50
N LYS A 161 -16.07 -22.91 -74.54
CA LYS A 161 -17.06 -21.84 -74.74
C LYS A 161 -16.42 -20.73 -75.58
N GLN A 162 -16.78 -20.67 -76.86
CA GLN A 162 -16.34 -19.62 -77.78
C GLN A 162 -16.74 -18.24 -77.22
N ILE A 163 -15.78 -17.51 -76.66
CA ILE A 163 -15.94 -16.10 -76.30
C ILE A 163 -16.04 -15.34 -77.62
N ARG A 164 -17.20 -14.73 -77.89
CA ARG A 164 -17.35 -13.84 -79.05
C ARG A 164 -16.35 -12.70 -78.90
N ALA A 165 -15.49 -12.48 -79.91
CA ALA A 165 -14.47 -11.43 -79.85
C ALA A 165 -15.13 -10.06 -79.61
N PRO A 166 -14.62 -9.25 -78.65
CA PRO A 166 -15.05 -7.86 -78.51
C PRO A 166 -14.76 -7.12 -79.82
N ASN A 167 -15.74 -6.39 -80.35
CA ASN A 167 -15.70 -5.65 -81.63
C ASN A 167 -15.80 -6.47 -82.94
N ALA A 168 -16.44 -7.63 -82.94
CA ALA A 168 -16.75 -8.38 -84.18
C ALA A 168 -17.97 -7.82 -84.96
N GLY A 169 -18.05 -6.50 -85.18
CA GLY A 169 -19.16 -5.94 -85.97
C GLY A 169 -19.31 -4.43 -86.12
N ASP A 170 -18.21 -3.64 -86.10
CA ASP A 170 -18.13 -2.30 -86.75
C ASP A 170 -16.82 -1.62 -86.32
N GLN A 171 -15.72 -1.92 -87.02
CA GLN A 171 -14.42 -1.28 -86.78
C GLN A 171 -14.19 -0.07 -87.72
N ASP A 172 -15.02 0.10 -88.74
CA ASP A 172 -14.87 1.15 -89.77
C ASP A 172 -15.28 2.56 -89.31
N LYS A 173 -15.82 2.71 -88.08
CA LYS A 173 -16.34 3.99 -87.58
C LYS A 173 -15.37 4.77 -86.70
N TRP A 174 -14.16 4.26 -86.45
CA TRP A 174 -13.27 4.78 -85.39
C TRP A 174 -11.80 4.98 -85.82
N GLU A 175 -11.50 5.09 -87.12
CA GLU A 175 -10.12 5.18 -87.62
C GLU A 175 -9.50 6.61 -87.56
N GLU A 176 -10.26 7.66 -87.25
CA GLU A 176 -9.77 9.05 -87.16
C GLU A 176 -9.85 9.68 -85.75
N ALA A 177 -10.04 8.87 -84.70
CA ALA A 177 -10.11 9.38 -83.32
C ALA A 177 -8.74 9.30 -82.62
N GLU A 178 -8.05 10.43 -82.56
CA GLU A 178 -6.81 10.61 -81.79
C GLU A 178 -7.09 10.40 -80.28
N ALA A 179 -6.32 9.53 -79.62
CA ALA A 179 -6.57 9.11 -78.25
C ALA A 179 -6.32 10.24 -77.24
N PHE A 180 -7.38 10.96 -76.85
CA PHE A 180 -7.32 11.97 -75.81
C PHE A 180 -7.24 11.34 -74.41
N VAL A 181 -6.02 11.22 -73.88
CA VAL A 181 -5.79 10.82 -72.48
C VAL A 181 -5.97 12.05 -71.59
N LYS A 182 -7.04 12.07 -70.78
CA LYS A 182 -7.26 13.12 -69.76
C LYS A 182 -6.11 13.11 -68.75
N PRO A 183 -5.41 14.24 -68.50
CA PRO A 183 -4.47 14.31 -67.39
C PRO A 183 -5.26 14.25 -66.08
N THR A 184 -5.01 13.23 -65.27
CA THR A 184 -5.57 13.11 -63.92
C THR A 184 -4.76 13.98 -62.97
N GLU A 185 -5.18 15.23 -62.80
CA GLU A 185 -4.67 16.06 -61.71
C GLU A 185 -5.20 15.54 -60.37
N VAL A 186 -4.30 15.19 -59.46
CA VAL A 186 -4.63 14.77 -58.10
C VAL A 186 -5.06 16.01 -57.32
N PHE A 187 -6.38 16.23 -57.24
CA PHE A 187 -6.95 17.47 -56.67
C PHE A 187 -6.74 17.64 -55.16
N VAL A 188 -6.38 16.59 -54.40
CA VAL A 188 -5.93 16.70 -53.00
C VAL A 188 -4.96 15.55 -52.68
N GLU A 189 -3.74 15.88 -52.22
CA GLU A 189 -2.82 14.89 -51.65
C GLU A 189 -3.34 14.37 -50.31
N GLY A 190 -3.43 13.04 -50.15
CA GLY A 190 -3.93 12.39 -48.93
C GLY A 190 -3.03 12.61 -47.72
N THR A 191 -3.27 13.68 -46.97
CA THR A 191 -2.55 14.04 -45.75
C THR A 191 -3.11 13.31 -44.51
N ALA A 192 -2.95 11.99 -44.43
CA ALA A 192 -3.23 11.25 -43.20
C ALA A 192 -2.46 9.93 -43.11
N GLY A 193 -1.18 10.00 -42.72
CA GLY A 193 -0.45 8.82 -42.26
C GLY A 193 -1.09 8.27 -40.98
N LYS A 194 -1.81 7.14 -41.09
CA LYS A 194 -2.36 6.43 -39.93
C LYS A 194 -1.19 5.96 -39.05
N LYS A 195 -1.02 6.60 -37.89
CA LYS A 195 -0.03 6.21 -36.88
C LYS A 195 -0.48 4.90 -36.22
N LEU A 196 0.06 3.78 -36.69
CA LEU A 196 -0.14 2.46 -36.10
C LEU A 196 0.32 2.50 -34.63
N LYS A 197 -0.63 2.38 -33.70
CA LYS A 197 -0.36 2.29 -32.27
C LYS A 197 0.16 0.89 -31.96
N SER A 198 1.48 0.70 -31.95
CA SER A 198 2.08 -0.54 -31.48
C SER A 198 1.90 -0.66 -29.96
N LYS A 199 1.03 -1.59 -29.53
CA LYS A 199 1.02 -2.10 -28.15
C LYS A 199 2.04 -3.21 -28.07
N ASN A 200 3.09 -3.02 -27.26
CA ASN A 200 4.05 -4.08 -26.99
C ASN A 200 3.35 -5.22 -26.25
N LYS A 201 3.47 -6.44 -26.78
CA LYS A 201 2.95 -7.65 -26.14
C LYS A 201 3.78 -7.91 -24.88
N LYS A 202 3.12 -8.35 -23.80
CA LYS A 202 3.79 -8.66 -22.54
C LYS A 202 4.71 -9.86 -22.75
N GLU A 203 6.01 -9.61 -22.70
CA GLU A 203 7.02 -10.66 -22.71
C GLU A 203 7.15 -11.24 -21.29
N LYS A 204 7.26 -12.57 -21.20
CA LYS A 204 7.46 -13.26 -19.93
C LYS A 204 8.95 -13.22 -19.62
N ASN A 205 9.34 -12.43 -18.61
CA ASN A 205 10.70 -12.46 -18.09
C ASN A 205 10.87 -13.76 -17.28
N ILE A 206 11.63 -14.70 -17.84
CA ILE A 206 12.04 -15.91 -17.15
C ILE A 206 13.23 -15.52 -16.27
N LEU A 207 13.01 -15.50 -14.96
CA LEU A 207 14.06 -15.31 -13.97
C LEU A 207 14.55 -16.71 -13.58
N GLU A 208 15.73 -17.06 -14.05
CA GLU A 208 16.45 -18.26 -13.59
C GLU A 208 16.96 -17.97 -12.18
N PHE A 209 16.55 -18.79 -11.20
CA PHE A 209 17.04 -18.71 -9.83
C PHE A 209 17.78 -20.00 -9.49
N ASP A 210 18.99 -19.87 -8.96
CA ASP A 210 19.67 -20.97 -8.30
C ASP A 210 19.19 -21.05 -6.85
N ALA A 211 18.45 -22.10 -6.52
CA ALA A 211 18.05 -22.38 -5.15
C ALA A 211 19.26 -22.98 -4.40
N VAL A 212 19.98 -22.15 -3.65
CA VAL A 212 20.90 -22.63 -2.62
C VAL A 212 20.12 -22.76 -1.31
N PHE A 213 20.03 -23.99 -0.78
CA PHE A 213 19.35 -24.25 0.47
C PHE A 213 20.15 -23.66 1.63
N ALA A 214 19.46 -22.98 2.55
CA ALA A 214 20.07 -22.27 3.68
C ALA A 214 20.83 -23.18 4.67
N ASP A 215 20.74 -24.51 4.50
CA ASP A 215 21.43 -25.50 5.30
C ASP A 215 22.84 -25.84 4.77
N GLU A 216 23.18 -25.52 3.52
CA GLU A 216 24.52 -25.71 2.95
C GLU A 216 25.48 -24.54 3.26
N VAL A 217 24.96 -23.39 3.69
CA VAL A 217 25.78 -22.24 4.02
C VAL A 217 26.08 -22.25 5.52
N GLU A 218 27.33 -22.59 5.87
CA GLU A 218 27.82 -22.49 7.25
C GLU A 218 27.56 -21.08 7.81
N ARG A 219 26.72 -21.00 8.85
CA ARG A 219 26.32 -19.74 9.46
C ARG A 219 27.55 -19.07 10.11
N PRO A 220 27.94 -17.85 9.70
CA PRO A 220 29.05 -17.17 10.35
C PRO A 220 28.68 -16.83 11.81
N ALA A 221 29.57 -17.17 12.74
CA ALA A 221 29.39 -16.96 14.17
C ALA A 221 29.05 -15.48 14.51
N PRO A 222 28.20 -15.23 15.52
CA PRO A 222 27.78 -13.88 15.88
C PRO A 222 28.96 -13.06 16.43
N ARG A 223 29.33 -12.00 15.72
CA ARG A 223 30.35 -11.04 16.17
C ARG A 223 29.84 -10.22 17.37
N PRO A 224 30.68 -9.97 18.39
CA PRO A 224 30.28 -9.19 19.55
C PRO A 224 30.05 -7.71 19.19
N SER A 225 28.91 -7.19 19.66
CA SER A 225 28.50 -5.79 19.56
C SER A 225 29.55 -4.86 20.15
N ARG A 226 30.15 -4.01 19.31
CA ARG A 226 31.03 -2.92 19.72
C ARG A 226 30.31 -1.60 19.50
N GLY A 227 30.03 -0.90 20.60
CA GLY A 227 29.20 0.30 20.66
C GLY A 227 29.68 1.45 19.78
N GLY A 228 28.71 2.22 19.30
CA GLY A 228 28.90 3.46 18.55
C GLY A 228 27.95 4.54 19.07
N ARG A 229 28.48 5.40 19.93
CA ARG A 229 27.88 6.65 20.42
C ARG A 229 27.82 7.67 19.27
N GLY A 230 26.68 8.33 19.13
CA GLY A 230 26.61 9.74 18.69
C GLY A 230 26.38 10.01 17.19
N SER A 231 25.17 10.47 16.87
CA SER A 231 25.02 11.58 15.92
C SER A 231 23.77 12.37 16.28
N SER A 232 24.01 13.50 16.94
CA SER A 232 23.05 14.59 17.10
C SER A 232 22.98 15.35 15.79
N SER A 233 21.85 15.28 15.07
CA SER A 233 21.50 16.33 14.11
C SER A 233 19.99 16.47 13.92
N ARG A 234 19.45 17.46 14.63
CA ARG A 234 18.55 18.52 14.14
C ARG A 234 17.43 18.10 13.16
N GLY A 235 16.20 18.13 13.68
CA GLY A 235 14.97 18.25 12.90
C GLY A 235 13.87 18.94 13.70
N ARG A 236 13.82 20.27 13.65
CA ARG A 236 12.70 21.10 14.14
C ARG A 236 11.49 20.93 13.21
N GLY A 237 10.29 20.90 13.80
CA GLY A 237 9.09 21.50 13.18
C GLY A 237 7.88 20.57 13.10
N GLY A 238 6.81 20.91 13.82
CA GLY A 238 5.50 20.27 13.65
C GLY A 238 4.56 20.43 14.83
N SER A 239 4.04 21.64 15.02
CA SER A 239 3.00 21.98 16.01
C SER A 239 1.61 21.54 15.52
N SER A 240 0.93 20.66 16.26
CA SER A 240 -0.54 20.55 16.25
C SER A 240 -1.09 20.20 17.64
N ARG A 241 -1.37 21.29 18.35
CA ARG A 241 -2.41 21.52 19.39
C ARG A 241 -3.38 20.35 19.69
N GLY A 242 -3.24 19.76 20.87
CA GLY A 242 -4.24 19.77 21.95
C GLY A 242 -5.57 19.00 21.82
N ALA A 243 -5.73 17.95 22.65
CA ALA A 243 -6.96 17.68 23.42
C ALA A 243 -6.64 16.83 24.68
N PRO A 244 -7.32 17.05 25.83
CA PRO A 244 -6.83 16.66 27.16
C PRO A 244 -7.16 15.21 27.56
N ARG A 245 -6.23 14.60 28.31
CA ARG A 245 -6.42 13.31 28.98
C ARG A 245 -7.34 13.47 30.19
N GLY A 246 -8.60 13.07 30.05
CA GLY A 246 -9.57 12.89 31.13
C GLY A 246 -9.51 11.47 31.72
N ARG A 247 -9.51 11.41 33.05
CA ARG A 247 -9.47 10.20 33.89
C ARG A 247 -10.78 9.41 33.86
N GLY A 248 -10.65 8.09 33.99
CA GLY A 248 -11.57 7.11 34.56
C GLY A 248 -13.09 7.38 34.62
N ALA A 249 -13.84 6.56 33.90
CA ALA A 249 -15.22 6.18 34.24
C ALA A 249 -15.45 4.70 33.88
N PRO A 250 -16.28 3.96 34.67
CA PRO A 250 -16.31 2.49 34.66
C PRO A 250 -16.98 1.93 33.40
N ARG A 251 -16.41 0.83 32.89
CA ARG A 251 -17.03 0.01 31.83
C ARG A 251 -18.16 -0.82 32.44
N GLY A 252 -19.39 -0.38 32.26
CA GLY A 252 -20.58 -1.12 32.69
C GLY A 252 -21.88 -0.42 32.34
N ALA A 253 -22.25 -0.37 31.07
CA ALA A 253 -23.62 -0.12 30.62
C ALA A 253 -23.82 -0.71 29.21
N PRO A 254 -24.83 -1.58 28.98
CA PRO A 254 -25.10 -2.15 27.68
C PRO A 254 -25.76 -1.10 26.79
N ARG A 255 -25.06 -0.65 25.74
CA ARG A 255 -25.65 0.23 24.73
C ARG A 255 -26.36 -0.60 23.66
N GLY A 256 -27.68 -0.51 23.68
CA GLY A 256 -28.54 -0.42 22.49
C GLY A 256 -28.48 -1.58 21.52
N ALA A 257 -29.42 -2.51 21.66
CA ALA A 257 -29.78 -3.45 20.60
C ALA A 257 -30.17 -2.66 19.33
N SER A 258 -29.43 -2.90 18.24
CA SER A 258 -29.85 -2.49 16.91
C SER A 258 -31.16 -3.21 16.57
N ARG A 259 -32.18 -2.45 16.19
CA ARG A 259 -33.49 -2.98 15.79
C ARG A 259 -33.31 -3.88 14.56
N PRO A 260 -33.93 -5.07 14.48
CA PRO A 260 -33.91 -5.85 13.25
C PRO A 260 -34.72 -5.10 12.18
N SER A 261 -34.11 -4.90 11.02
CA SER A 261 -34.81 -4.46 9.81
C SER A 261 -35.89 -5.49 9.46
N LYS A 262 -37.08 -5.02 9.06
CA LYS A 262 -38.17 -5.88 8.59
C LYS A 262 -37.67 -6.77 7.44
N PRO A 263 -38.09 -8.05 7.36
CA PRO A 263 -37.76 -8.87 6.21
C PRO A 263 -38.42 -8.28 4.97
N VAL A 264 -37.66 -8.18 3.88
CA VAL A 264 -38.21 -7.81 2.56
C VAL A 264 -39.11 -8.97 2.14
N VAL A 265 -40.39 -8.67 1.91
CA VAL A 265 -41.34 -9.62 1.32
C VAL A 265 -41.00 -9.71 -0.17
N ILE A 266 -40.63 -10.91 -0.62
CA ILE A 266 -40.31 -11.20 -2.00
C ILE A 266 -41.60 -11.77 -2.62
N ASP A 267 -42.30 -10.95 -3.39
CA ASP A 267 -43.47 -11.36 -4.19
C ASP A 267 -43.09 -11.49 -5.67
N ASP A 268 -43.84 -12.30 -6.43
CA ASP A 268 -43.59 -12.60 -7.86
C ASP A 268 -43.64 -11.37 -8.78
N ALA A 269 -44.17 -10.24 -8.29
CA ALA A 269 -44.12 -8.95 -8.96
C ALA A 269 -42.72 -8.30 -8.99
N ASN A 270 -41.79 -8.77 -8.14
CA ASN A 270 -40.41 -8.28 -8.06
C ASN A 270 -39.45 -9.02 -9.00
N PHE A 271 -39.94 -9.97 -9.78
CA PHE A 271 -39.15 -10.67 -10.78
C PHE A 271 -39.66 -10.35 -12.19
N PRO A 272 -38.78 -10.06 -13.16
CA PRO A 272 -39.18 -9.86 -14.54
C PRO A 272 -39.71 -11.18 -15.12
N THR A 273 -41.00 -11.22 -15.44
CA THR A 273 -41.60 -12.35 -16.15
C THR A 273 -41.18 -12.32 -17.62
N LEU A 274 -40.57 -13.40 -18.08
CA LEU A 274 -40.24 -13.58 -19.49
C LEU A 274 -41.53 -13.87 -20.27
N SER A 275 -41.98 -12.89 -21.05
CA SER A 275 -42.96 -13.05 -22.12
C SER A 275 -42.27 -13.01 -23.47
#